data_AF-A0A7Y7DF05-F1
#
_entry.id   AF-A0A7Y7DF05-F1
#
_cell.length_a   1.000
_cell.length_b   1.000
_cell.length_c   1.000
_cell.angle_alpha   90.00
_cell.angle_beta   90.00
_cell.angle_gamma   90.00
#
_symmetry.space_group_name_H-M   'P 1'
#
loop_
_entity.id
_entity.type
_entity.pdbx_description
1 polymer ?
#
loop_
_entity_poly.entity_id
_entity_poly.type
_entity_poly.pdbx_seq_one_letter_code
_entity_poly.pdbx_strand_id
1 'polypeptide(L)'
;MNFLLFGLTLFVFRDLRSFTEAVGEGIKSSTDIFIQFPFYAGILGMVTFSGLLDQLSNLFLNHADQNFLAPFTLISAAFVNLLIPSGGGQWAVQGPIIMQVTQTLDMDPAKMILVFSYGDQISNLLQPFWALPLLSITGVKASQLIRYTFWLFVAGFAFLLTAVFFFF
;
A
#
# COMPACT_ATOMS: atom_id res chain seq x y z
N MET A 1 12.61 -10.15 3.57
CA MET A 1 13.46 -10.11 2.35
C MET A 1 13.20 -11.38 1.56
N ASN A 2 12.91 -11.29 0.25
CA ASN A 2 12.71 -12.47 -0.59
C ASN A 2 14.07 -13.01 -1.07
N PHE A 3 14.66 -13.93 -0.31
CA PHE A 3 16.01 -14.46 -0.57
C PHE A 3 16.11 -15.24 -1.89
N LEU A 4 15.02 -15.86 -2.34
CA LEU A 4 15.00 -16.58 -3.60
C LEU A 4 15.21 -15.63 -4.78
N LEU A 5 14.43 -14.55 -4.84
CA LEU A 5 14.58 -13.54 -5.90
C LEU A 5 15.94 -12.87 -5.84
N PHE A 6 16.43 -12.55 -4.64
CA PHE A 6 17.77 -11.97 -4.48
C PHE A 6 18.87 -12.91 -5.00
N GLY A 7 18.81 -14.20 -4.63
CA GLY A 7 19.75 -15.20 -5.11
C GLY A 7 19.71 -15.40 -6.62
N LEU A 8 18.51 -15.42 -7.21
CA LEU A 8 18.33 -15.48 -8.67
C LEU A 8 18.93 -14.27 -9.38
N THR A 9 18.77 -13.06 -8.82
CA THR A 9 19.39 -11.85 -9.37
C THR A 9 20.91 -11.98 -9.37
N LEU A 10 21.52 -12.38 -8.25
CA LEU A 10 22.97 -12.59 -8.19
C LEU A 10 23.45 -13.67 -9.18
N PHE A 11 22.68 -14.76 -9.32
CA PHE A 11 22.98 -15.82 -10.27
C PHE A 11 22.94 -15.34 -11.73
N VAL A 12 21.95 -14.50 -12.09
CA VAL A 12 21.82 -13.94 -13.45
C VAL A 12 22.95 -12.97 -13.78
N PHE A 13 23.32 -12.10 -12.82
CA PHE A 13 24.41 -11.14 -13.02
C PHE A 13 25.79 -11.80 -13.08
N ARG A 14 25.96 -13.00 -12.50
CA ARG A 14 27.18 -13.85 -12.51
C ARG A 14 28.42 -13.25 -11.86
N ASP A 15 28.52 -11.93 -11.77
CA ASP A 15 29.59 -11.22 -11.08
C ASP A 15 29.03 -10.05 -10.25
N LEU A 16 29.66 -9.81 -9.10
CA LEU A 16 29.21 -8.78 -8.15
C LEU A 16 29.40 -7.36 -8.69
N ARG A 17 30.36 -7.16 -9.59
CA ARG A 17 30.66 -5.82 -10.13
C ARG A 17 29.54 -5.37 -11.06
N SER A 18 29.14 -6.19 -12.04
CA SER A 18 27.99 -5.93 -12.92
C SER A 18 26.71 -5.73 -12.13
N PHE A 19 26.50 -6.51 -11.07
CA PHE A 19 25.37 -6.29 -10.15
C PHE A 19 25.44 -4.89 -9.51
N THR A 20 26.58 -4.51 -8.91
CA THR A 20 26.71 -3.20 -8.25
C THR A 20 26.61 -2.03 -9.21
N GLU A 21 27.15 -2.15 -10.43
CA GLU A 21 27.05 -1.13 -11.48
C GLU A 21 25.60 -0.95 -11.93
N ALA A 22 24.87 -2.04 -12.17
CA ALA A 22 23.45 -2.01 -12.54
C ALA A 22 22.57 -1.44 -11.42
N VAL A 23 22.82 -1.84 -10.17
CA VAL A 23 22.12 -1.26 -9.00
C VAL A 23 22.41 0.23 -8.88
N GLY A 24 23.66 0.65 -9.04
CA GLY A 24 24.05 2.06 -9.01
C GLY A 24 23.31 2.90 -10.05
N GLU A 25 23.12 2.38 -11.25
CA GLU A 25 22.35 3.06 -12.31
C GLU A 25 20.85 3.10 -11.99
N GLY A 26 20.29 2.00 -11.48
CA GLY A 26 18.88 1.94 -11.06
C GLY A 26 18.54 2.90 -9.91
N ILE A 27 19.47 3.09 -8.96
CA ILE A 27 19.31 4.05 -7.86
C ILE A 27 19.17 5.48 -8.37
N LYS A 28 19.96 5.89 -9.38
CA LYS A 28 19.84 7.25 -9.96
C LYS A 28 18.42 7.53 -10.45
N SER A 29 17.82 6.56 -11.13
CA SER A 29 16.44 6.65 -11.64
C SER A 29 15.37 6.63 -10.54
N SER A 30 15.74 6.27 -9.30
CA SER A 30 14.85 6.16 -8.14
C SER A 30 15.19 7.18 -7.03
N THR A 31 16.05 8.16 -7.30
CA THR A 31 16.55 9.12 -6.30
C THR A 31 15.41 9.87 -5.60
N ASP A 32 14.44 10.34 -6.38
CA ASP A 32 13.27 11.07 -5.84
C ASP A 32 12.44 10.20 -4.90
N ILE A 33 12.34 8.91 -5.19
CA ILE A 33 11.64 7.93 -4.35
C ILE A 33 12.43 7.74 -3.05
N PHE A 34 13.75 7.52 -3.14
CA PHE A 34 14.62 7.33 -1.97
C PHE A 34 14.55 8.50 -0.97
N ILE A 35 14.48 9.74 -1.47
CA ILE A 35 14.36 10.94 -0.63
C ILE A 35 13.02 10.97 0.12
N GLN A 36 11.94 10.45 -0.47
CA GLN A 36 10.60 10.46 0.13
C GLN A 36 10.43 9.43 1.26
N PHE A 37 11.07 8.27 1.18
CA PHE A 37 10.91 7.18 2.16
C PHE A 37 11.15 7.60 3.62
N PRO A 38 12.20 8.38 3.96
CA PRO A 38 12.38 8.92 5.31
C PRO A 38 11.23 9.82 5.79
N PHE A 39 10.63 10.62 4.90
CA PHE A 39 9.48 11.46 5.26
C PHE A 39 8.25 10.61 5.56
N TYR A 40 7.98 9.57 4.77
CA TYR A 40 6.89 8.63 5.05
C TYR A 40 7.10 7.89 6.37
N ALA A 41 8.34 7.48 6.67
CA ALA A 41 8.69 6.90 7.97
C ALA A 41 8.48 7.90 9.12
N GLY A 42 8.80 9.19 8.92
CA GLY A 42 8.54 10.25 9.88
C GLY A 42 7.06 10.48 10.15
N ILE A 43 6.22 10.55 9.09
CA ILE A 43 4.76 10.64 9.21
C ILE A 43 4.21 9.43 9.95
N LEU A 44 4.67 8.22 9.58
CA LEU A 44 4.29 6.98 10.24
C LEU A 44 4.63 7.00 11.74
N GLY A 45 5.82 7.50 12.09
CA GLY A 45 6.24 7.70 13.47
C GLY A 45 5.30 8.65 14.21
N MET A 46 5.00 9.82 13.64
CA MET A 46 4.06 10.78 14.24
C MET A 46 2.67 10.18 14.46
N VAL A 47 2.11 9.51 13.45
CA VAL A 47 0.80 8.85 13.54
C VAL A 47 0.79 7.76 14.62
N THR A 48 1.84 6.94 14.67
CA THR A 48 2.00 5.88 15.68
C THR A 48 2.13 6.44 17.10
N PHE A 49 3.01 7.41 17.32
CA PHE A 49 3.29 7.95 18.66
C PHE A 49 2.26 8.98 19.16
N SER A 50 1.43 9.54 18.27
CA SER A 50 0.36 10.48 18.66
C SER A 50 -0.83 9.81 19.37
N GLY A 51 -0.93 8.48 19.35
CA GLY A 51 -2.10 7.74 19.83
C GLY A 51 -3.32 7.82 18.91
N LEU A 52 -3.19 8.45 17.72
CA LEU A 52 -4.26 8.52 16.73
C LEU A 52 -4.73 7.14 16.28
N LEU A 53 -3.80 6.19 16.14
CA LEU A 53 -4.10 4.81 15.77
C LEU A 53 -4.95 4.10 16.82
N ASP A 54 -4.64 4.27 18.10
CA ASP A 54 -5.41 3.67 19.19
C ASP A 54 -6.83 4.26 19.26
N GLN A 55 -6.96 5.57 19.04
CA GLN A 55 -8.27 6.23 18.98
C GLN A 55 -9.13 5.73 17.82
N LEU A 56 -8.54 5.59 16.64
CA LEU A 56 -9.22 5.03 15.46
C LEU A 56 -9.60 3.57 15.70
N SER A 57 -8.69 2.76 16.25
CA SER A 57 -8.95 1.36 16.62
C SER A 57 -10.13 1.22 17.59
N ASN A 58 -10.16 2.05 18.62
CA ASN A 58 -11.24 2.06 19.61
C ASN A 58 -12.56 2.54 19.00
N LEU A 59 -12.53 3.53 18.12
CA LEU A 59 -13.72 3.92 17.35
C LEU A 59 -14.27 2.74 16.54
N PHE A 60 -13.39 1.95 15.91
CA PHE A 60 -13.80 0.75 15.17
C PHE A 60 -14.34 -0.33 16.08
N LEU A 61 -13.63 -0.72 17.14
CA LEU A 61 -14.10 -1.75 18.07
C LEU A 61 -15.47 -1.41 18.68
N ASN A 62 -15.74 -0.13 18.92
CA ASN A 62 -16.99 0.31 19.55
C ASN A 62 -18.17 0.47 18.57
N HIS A 63 -17.92 0.55 17.25
CA HIS A 63 -18.97 0.79 16.24
C HIS A 63 -18.99 -0.25 15.11
N ALA A 64 -18.04 -1.18 15.06
CA ALA A 64 -17.94 -2.19 14.02
C ALA A 64 -18.99 -3.27 14.23
N ASP A 65 -20.08 -3.18 13.48
CA ASP A 65 -20.91 -4.33 13.11
C ASP A 65 -20.10 -5.20 12.12
N GLN A 66 -20.14 -6.53 12.32
CA GLN A 66 -19.46 -7.52 11.47
C GLN A 66 -19.75 -7.29 9.98
N ASN A 67 -20.97 -6.86 9.65
CA ASN A 67 -21.41 -6.63 8.27
C ASN A 67 -20.69 -5.46 7.57
N PHE A 68 -20.09 -4.53 8.32
CA PHE A 68 -19.47 -3.33 7.77
C PHE A 68 -17.95 -3.29 7.94
N LEU A 69 -17.36 -4.24 8.68
CA LEU A 69 -15.92 -4.23 8.94
C LEU A 69 -15.10 -4.34 7.65
N ALA A 70 -15.46 -5.24 6.74
CA ALA A 70 -14.71 -5.45 5.51
C ALA A 70 -14.81 -4.24 4.54
N PRO A 71 -16.00 -3.72 4.18
CA PRO A 71 -16.13 -2.48 3.42
C PRO A 71 -15.37 -1.31 4.05
N PHE A 72 -15.48 -1.18 5.38
CA PHE A 72 -14.79 -0.13 6.12
C PHE A 72 -13.26 -0.28 6.03
N THR A 73 -12.74 -1.49 6.21
CA THR A 73 -11.31 -1.79 6.09
C THR A 73 -10.77 -1.42 4.71
N LEU A 74 -11.53 -1.72 3.65
CA LEU A 74 -11.16 -1.34 2.28
C LEU A 74 -11.07 0.19 2.11
N ILE A 75 -12.08 0.92 2.61
CA ILE A 75 -12.12 2.39 2.55
C ILE A 75 -10.97 3.00 3.36
N SER A 76 -10.75 2.51 4.59
CA SER A 76 -9.66 2.96 5.47
C SER A 76 -8.30 2.73 4.84
N ALA A 77 -8.05 1.53 4.30
CA ALA A 77 -6.79 1.21 3.64
C ALA A 77 -6.56 2.10 2.42
N ALA A 78 -7.59 2.35 1.60
CA ALA A 78 -7.50 3.25 0.47
C ALA A 78 -7.22 4.71 0.87
N PHE A 79 -7.86 5.20 1.94
CA PHE A 79 -7.66 6.55 2.44
C PHE A 79 -6.26 6.74 3.04
N VAL A 80 -5.82 5.83 3.90
CA VAL A 80 -4.50 5.90 4.54
C VAL A 80 -3.38 5.80 3.51
N ASN A 81 -3.54 4.99 2.45
CA ASN A 81 -2.54 4.90 1.39
C ASN A 81 -2.32 6.24 0.66
N LEU A 82 -3.34 7.09 0.57
CA LEU A 82 -3.17 8.45 0.03
C LEU A 82 -2.28 9.33 0.92
N LEU A 83 -2.20 9.04 2.22
CA LEU A 83 -1.35 9.78 3.17
C LEU A 83 0.03 9.15 3.30
N ILE A 84 0.11 7.82 3.21
CA ILE A 84 1.31 7.01 3.43
C ILE A 84 1.40 5.98 2.29
N PRO A 85 1.95 6.37 1.12
CA PRO A 85 2.04 5.52 -0.07
C PRO A 85 3.14 4.47 0.05
N SER A 86 2.99 3.58 1.03
CA SER A 86 3.93 2.52 1.36
C SER A 86 3.18 1.38 2.01
N GLY A 87 2.84 0.35 1.22
CA GLY A 87 2.07 -0.79 1.73
C GLY A 87 2.71 -1.46 2.95
N GLY A 88 4.04 -1.55 3.01
CA GLY A 88 4.76 -2.07 4.18
C GLY A 88 4.66 -1.17 5.41
N GLY A 89 4.83 0.15 5.23
CA GLY A 89 4.69 1.13 6.32
C GLY A 89 3.25 1.22 6.82
N GLN A 90 2.30 1.25 5.90
CA GLN A 90 0.87 1.21 6.18
C GLN A 90 0.47 -0.07 6.94
N TRP A 91 0.97 -1.24 6.51
CA TRP A 91 0.71 -2.50 7.19
C TRP A 91 1.27 -2.53 8.61
N ALA A 92 2.46 -1.95 8.84
CA ALA A 92 3.04 -1.87 10.18
C ALA A 92 2.15 -1.11 11.18
N VAL A 93 1.24 -0.28 10.67
CA VAL A 93 0.33 0.56 11.45
C VAL A 93 -1.09 0.01 11.49
N GLN A 94 -1.71 -0.27 10.34
CA GLN A 94 -3.09 -0.78 10.28
C GLN A 94 -3.20 -2.28 10.52
N GLY A 95 -2.16 -3.05 10.20
CA GLY A 95 -2.16 -4.51 10.30
C GLY A 95 -2.49 -5.01 11.71
N PRO A 96 -1.79 -4.56 12.77
CA PRO A 96 -2.10 -4.97 14.14
C PRO A 96 -3.55 -4.69 14.56
N ILE A 97 -4.10 -3.54 14.16
CA ILE A 97 -5.47 -3.12 14.46
C ILE A 97 -6.46 -4.05 13.77
N ILE A 98 -6.29 -4.26 12.46
CA ILE A 98 -7.15 -5.13 11.66
C ILE A 98 -7.12 -6.54 12.24
N MET A 99 -5.95 -7.07 12.58
CA MET A 99 -5.80 -8.40 13.15
C MET A 99 -6.49 -8.53 14.52
N GLN A 100 -6.38 -7.52 15.38
CA GLN A 100 -7.03 -7.52 16.70
C GLN A 100 -8.55 -7.50 16.56
N VAL A 101 -9.09 -6.63 15.71
CA VAL A 101 -10.54 -6.52 15.47
C VAL A 101 -11.07 -7.81 14.84
N THR A 102 -10.35 -8.35 13.86
CA THR A 102 -10.68 -9.60 13.17
C THR A 102 -10.75 -10.78 14.13
N GLN A 103 -9.78 -10.90 15.06
CA GLN A 103 -9.80 -11.93 16.10
C GLN A 103 -10.96 -11.73 17.10
N THR A 104 -11.23 -10.49 17.50
CA THR A 104 -12.30 -10.17 18.46
C THR A 104 -13.68 -10.51 17.91
N LEU A 105 -13.87 -10.33 16.60
CA LEU A 105 -15.11 -10.61 15.89
C LEU A 105 -15.18 -12.02 15.29
N ASP A 106 -14.20 -12.89 15.57
CA ASP A 106 -14.09 -14.26 15.04
C ASP A 106 -14.21 -14.36 13.51
N MET A 107 -13.62 -13.40 12.80
CA MET A 107 -13.59 -13.33 11.33
C MET A 107 -12.31 -13.96 10.77
N ASP A 108 -12.33 -14.37 9.49
CA ASP A 108 -11.16 -14.95 8.82
C ASP A 108 -10.04 -13.90 8.61
N PRO A 109 -8.87 -14.06 9.25
CA PRO A 109 -7.74 -13.15 9.07
C PRO A 109 -7.25 -13.04 7.63
N ALA A 110 -7.26 -14.13 6.87
CA ALA A 110 -6.80 -14.13 5.49
C ALA A 110 -7.70 -13.24 4.62
N LYS A 111 -9.01 -13.33 4.83
CA LYS A 111 -9.98 -12.46 4.16
C LYS A 111 -9.76 -10.99 4.49
N MET A 112 -9.58 -10.65 5.76
CA MET A 112 -9.39 -9.25 6.17
C MET A 112 -8.05 -8.67 5.68
N ILE A 113 -7.00 -9.48 5.61
CA ILE A 113 -5.72 -9.10 4.97
C ILE A 113 -5.91 -8.81 3.47
N LEU A 114 -6.72 -9.62 2.77
CA LEU A 114 -7.02 -9.37 1.35
C LEU A 114 -7.81 -8.08 1.16
N VAL A 115 -8.82 -7.82 1.99
CA VAL A 115 -9.61 -6.59 1.96
C VAL A 115 -8.73 -5.36 2.15
N PHE A 116 -7.82 -5.40 3.13
CA PHE A 116 -6.80 -4.36 3.31
C PHE A 116 -5.96 -4.17 2.05
N SER A 117 -5.45 -5.28 1.50
CA SER A 117 -4.58 -5.27 0.32
C SER A 117 -5.30 -4.71 -0.90
N TYR A 118 -6.60 -4.98 -1.06
CA TYR A 118 -7.40 -4.42 -2.14
C TYR A 118 -7.54 -2.90 -2.02
N GLY A 119 -7.81 -2.38 -0.82
CA GLY A 119 -7.90 -0.93 -0.59
C GLY A 119 -6.57 -0.20 -0.84
N ASP A 120 -5.46 -0.76 -0.35
CA ASP A 120 -4.10 -0.27 -0.62
C ASP A 120 -3.80 -0.25 -2.14
N GLN A 121 -4.03 -1.38 -2.82
CA GLN A 121 -3.65 -1.52 -4.22
C GLN A 121 -4.51 -0.70 -5.18
N ILE A 122 -5.82 -0.59 -4.94
CA ILE A 122 -6.70 0.19 -5.83
C ILE A 122 -6.39 1.69 -5.73
N SER A 123 -6.09 2.20 -4.53
CA SER A 123 -5.80 3.61 -4.30
C SER A 123 -4.46 4.06 -4.88
N ASN A 124 -3.52 3.14 -5.15
CA ASN A 124 -2.29 3.43 -5.91
C ASN A 124 -2.57 3.97 -7.33
N LEU A 125 -3.78 3.81 -7.87
CA LEU A 125 -4.17 4.44 -9.13
C LEU A 125 -4.34 5.96 -9.02
N LEU A 126 -4.60 6.50 -7.83
CA LEU A 126 -4.68 7.95 -7.59
C LEU A 126 -3.28 8.58 -7.43
N GLN A 127 -2.28 7.78 -7.06
CA GLN A 127 -0.92 8.22 -6.80
C GLN A 127 0.08 7.43 -7.66
N PRO A 128 0.48 7.95 -8.83
CA PRO A 128 1.27 7.21 -9.80
C PRO A 128 2.76 7.12 -9.44
N PHE A 129 3.12 6.91 -8.16
CA PHE A 129 4.52 6.72 -7.74
C PHE A 129 5.17 5.53 -8.43
N TRP A 130 4.40 4.44 -8.59
CA TRP A 130 4.79 3.25 -9.34
C TRP A 130 5.07 3.55 -10.81
N ALA A 131 4.48 4.61 -11.36
CA ALA A 131 4.65 4.97 -12.77
C ALA A 131 5.83 5.91 -12.99
N LEU A 132 6.39 6.57 -11.97
CA LEU A 132 7.46 7.55 -12.15
C LEU A 132 8.67 7.01 -12.96
N PRO A 133 9.17 5.78 -12.72
CA PRO A 133 10.25 5.22 -13.52
C PRO A 133 9.83 4.97 -14.99
N LEU A 134 8.57 4.59 -15.21
CA LEU A 134 8.06 4.38 -16.58
C LEU A 134 7.88 5.72 -17.31
N LEU A 135 7.41 6.75 -16.60
CA LEU A 135 7.23 8.09 -17.14
C LEU A 135 8.58 8.75 -17.48
N SER A 136 9.64 8.50 -16.70
CA SER A 136 10.98 9.00 -17.01
C SER A 136 11.56 8.37 -18.28
N ILE A 137 11.25 7.10 -18.55
CA ILE A 137 11.67 6.40 -19.77
C ILE A 137 10.82 6.84 -20.99
N THR A 138 9.50 6.94 -20.81
CA THR A 138 8.57 7.20 -21.93
C THR A 138 8.40 8.69 -22.26
N GLY A 139 8.79 9.59 -21.35
CA GLY A 139 8.59 11.04 -21.49
C GLY A 139 7.13 11.49 -21.38
N VAL A 140 6.21 10.58 -21.03
CA VAL A 140 4.79 10.90 -20.84
C VAL A 140 4.63 11.75 -19.59
N LYS A 141 3.77 12.78 -19.66
CA LYS A 141 3.47 13.61 -18.49
C LYS A 141 2.59 12.84 -17.51
N ALA A 142 2.91 12.86 -16.22
CA ALA A 142 2.08 12.25 -15.17
C ALA A 142 0.62 12.71 -15.22
N SER A 143 0.37 13.97 -15.58
CA SER A 143 -0.98 14.55 -15.73
C SER A 143 -1.82 13.95 -16.87
N GLN A 144 -1.17 13.29 -17.84
CA GLN A 144 -1.88 12.54 -18.88
C GLN A 144 -2.30 11.16 -18.38
N LEU A 145 -1.44 10.51 -17.58
CA LEU A 145 -1.71 9.21 -16.99
C LEU A 145 -2.83 9.27 -15.94
N ILE A 146 -2.79 10.28 -15.06
CA ILE A 146 -3.69 10.37 -13.90
C ILE A 146 -5.17 10.42 -14.28
N ARG A 147 -5.49 10.91 -15.48
CA ARG A 147 -6.87 10.97 -15.99
C ARG A 147 -7.44 9.57 -16.21
N TYR A 148 -6.63 8.66 -16.75
CA TYR A 148 -7.04 7.28 -17.00
C TYR A 148 -7.09 6.49 -15.70
N THR A 149 -6.04 6.63 -14.87
CA THR A 149 -5.96 5.90 -13.61
C THR A 149 -7.04 6.35 -12.62
N PHE A 150 -7.45 7.62 -12.66
CA PHE A 150 -8.60 8.10 -11.89
C PHE A 150 -9.90 7.37 -12.25
N TRP A 151 -10.22 7.23 -13.54
CA TRP A 151 -11.44 6.50 -13.93
C TRP A 151 -11.35 5.01 -13.62
N LEU A 152 -10.17 4.40 -13.78
CA LEU A 152 -9.93 3.03 -13.36
C LEU A 152 -10.07 2.86 -11.83
N PHE A 153 -9.61 3.83 -11.05
CA PHE A 153 -9.82 3.88 -9.60
C PHE A 153 -11.31 3.90 -9.29
N VAL A 154 -12.08 4.83 -9.87
CA VAL A 154 -13.51 4.94 -9.58
C VAL A 154 -14.24 3.64 -9.90
N ALA A 155 -14.02 3.07 -11.10
CA ALA A 155 -14.66 1.84 -11.52
C ALA A 155 -14.23 0.63 -10.67
N GLY A 156 -12.92 0.47 -10.45
CA GLY A 156 -12.37 -0.64 -9.68
C GLY A 156 -12.70 -0.56 -8.19
N PHE A 157 -12.70 0.63 -7.61
CA PHE A 157 -13.07 0.87 -6.22
C PHE A 157 -14.55 0.57 -6.00
N ALA A 158 -15.44 1.03 -6.88
CA ALA A 158 -16.87 0.72 -6.80
C ALA A 158 -17.13 -0.78 -6.93
N PHE A 159 -16.44 -1.45 -7.85
CA PHE A 159 -16.51 -2.91 -8.00
C PHE A 159 -16.03 -3.64 -6.74
N LEU A 160 -14.84 -3.30 -6.23
CA LEU A 160 -14.26 -3.93 -5.05
C LEU A 160 -15.10 -3.68 -3.80
N LEU A 161 -15.61 -2.45 -3.61
CA LEU A 161 -16.48 -2.12 -2.49
C LEU A 161 -17.74 -2.99 -2.50
N THR A 162 -18.34 -3.16 -3.68
CA THR A 162 -19.53 -4.02 -3.86
C THR A 162 -19.19 -5.48 -3.59
N ALA A 163 -18.09 -5.99 -4.18
CA ALA A 163 -17.67 -7.38 -3.99
C ALA A 163 -17.32 -7.68 -2.53
N VAL A 164 -16.60 -6.78 -1.86
CA VAL A 164 -16.27 -6.92 -0.44
C VAL A 164 -17.54 -6.91 0.41
N PHE A 165 -18.49 -6.02 0.14
CA PHE A 165 -19.76 -5.98 0.89
C PHE A 165 -20.57 -7.28 0.82
N PHE A 166 -20.54 -8.01 -0.31
CA PHE A 166 -21.34 -9.21 -0.48
C PHE A 166 -20.62 -10.53 -0.19
N PHE A 167 -19.28 -10.58 -0.28
CA PHE A 167 -18.51 -11.84 -0.22
C PHE A 167 -17.54 -11.97 0.97
N PHE A 168 -17.33 -10.89 1.73
CA PHE A 168 -16.41 -10.84 2.86
C PHE A 168 -17.16 -10.56 4.15
#